data_AF-A0A820Y097-F1
#
_entry.id   AF-A0A820Y097-F1
#
_cell.length_a   1.000
_cell.length_b   1.000
_cell.length_c   1.000
_cell.angle_alpha   90.00
_cell.angle_beta   90.00
_cell.angle_gamma   90.00
#
_symmetry.space_group_name_H-M   'P 1'
#
loop_
_entity.id
_entity.type
_entity.pdbx_description
1 polymer ?
#
loop_
_entity_poly.entity_id
_entity_poly.type
_entity_poly.pdbx_seq_one_letter_code
_entity_poly.pdbx_strand_id
1 'polypeptide(L)'
;MAYFDLETNPATSIKSKSSDGTKSIDVSNFRPVNKKPIGNDWDVKPGDILSWSDYRSSNTYFVTGQHRLRKNRDTSGSDYLTIPLSITRLFPSVLTHYGPLLEAEPDLVAIIELSPTDGIFAERFGSPLPETICNRNDIQFLVNPMEDMFYVSINGEDSDGFPIDGTKAEEIIAYIGIANEKKAAFLVKYEIKEPEKISRWPQAAPSGLPIGWTRKSYGFTVGGADYISGTWKFEGPETKKDEVYKIVEKYYDGFDVQINWETDSS
;
A
#
# COMPACT_ATOMS: atom_id res chain seq x y z
N MET A 1 14.19 15.57 -27.28
CA MET A 1 14.73 14.26 -27.73
C MET A 1 15.23 13.54 -26.48
N ALA A 2 14.64 12.40 -26.12
CA ALA A 2 15.02 11.66 -24.90
C ALA A 2 15.64 10.31 -25.31
N TYR A 3 16.63 9.86 -24.54
CA TYR A 3 17.46 8.71 -24.86
C TYR A 3 17.22 7.54 -23.91
N PHE A 4 17.37 6.33 -24.43
CA PHE A 4 17.37 5.07 -23.71
C PHE A 4 18.72 4.84 -23.04
N ASP A 5 18.68 4.25 -21.85
CA ASP A 5 19.77 3.48 -21.28
C ASP A 5 19.25 2.06 -21.03
N LEU A 6 19.65 1.14 -21.89
CA LEU A 6 19.39 -0.29 -21.75
C LEU A 6 20.72 -0.92 -21.34
N GLU A 7 21.02 -0.85 -20.05
CA GLU A 7 22.10 -1.66 -19.50
C GLU A 7 21.63 -3.13 -19.51
N THR A 8 22.27 -3.91 -20.39
CA THR A 8 22.48 -5.37 -20.33
C THR A 8 21.25 -6.28 -20.28
N ASN A 9 20.50 -6.41 -21.38
CA ASN A 9 20.00 -7.72 -21.84
C ASN A 9 19.39 -7.65 -23.26
N PRO A 10 19.84 -8.46 -24.23
CA PRO A 10 19.17 -8.57 -25.52
C PRO A 10 17.88 -9.39 -25.34
N ALA A 11 16.75 -8.71 -25.35
CA ALA A 11 15.46 -9.36 -25.26
C ALA A 11 15.01 -9.98 -26.59
N THR A 12 14.38 -11.15 -26.53
CA THR A 12 13.98 -11.96 -27.68
C THR A 12 12.52 -11.81 -28.11
N SER A 13 11.70 -11.03 -27.39
CA SER A 13 10.31 -10.73 -27.78
C SER A 13 9.73 -9.57 -26.96
N ILE A 14 8.84 -8.74 -27.51
CA ILE A 14 8.06 -7.76 -26.73
C ILE A 14 6.64 -8.28 -26.56
N LYS A 15 6.22 -8.43 -25.31
CA LYS A 15 4.81 -8.55 -24.95
C LYS A 15 4.34 -7.15 -24.60
N SER A 16 3.51 -6.57 -25.47
CA SER A 16 2.70 -5.40 -25.13
C SER A 16 1.28 -5.87 -24.82
N LYS A 17 0.69 -5.31 -23.77
CA LYS A 17 -0.73 -5.46 -23.46
C LYS A 17 -1.29 -4.06 -23.37
N SER A 18 -2.03 -3.66 -24.40
CA SER A 18 -2.80 -2.42 -24.40
C SER A 18 -4.06 -2.62 -23.57
N SER A 19 -4.54 -1.52 -22.98
CA SER A 19 -5.79 -1.45 -22.21
C SER A 19 -7.05 -1.83 -22.99
N ASP A 20 -6.97 -1.92 -24.33
CA ASP A 20 -8.04 -2.37 -25.23
C ASP A 20 -7.97 -3.87 -25.60
N GLY A 21 -7.07 -4.63 -25.00
CA GLY A 21 -6.98 -6.08 -25.21
C GLY A 21 -6.19 -6.45 -26.47
N THR A 22 -4.93 -6.81 -26.23
CA THR A 22 -3.95 -7.49 -27.11
C THR A 22 -3.32 -6.75 -28.29
N LYS A 23 -1.97 -6.66 -28.25
CA LYS A 23 -1.05 -6.94 -29.37
C LYS A 23 0.35 -7.26 -28.81
N SER A 24 0.90 -8.45 -29.05
CA SER A 24 2.34 -8.72 -28.83
C SER A 24 3.14 -8.30 -30.07
N ILE A 25 4.25 -7.58 -29.90
CA ILE A 25 5.14 -7.19 -31.00
C ILE A 25 6.38 -8.10 -30.97
N ASP A 26 6.54 -8.94 -31.99
CA ASP A 26 7.77 -9.74 -32.13
C ASP A 26 8.92 -8.84 -32.58
N VAL A 27 9.89 -8.65 -31.68
CA VAL A 27 11.11 -7.87 -31.93
C VAL A 27 12.36 -8.73 -31.81
N SER A 28 12.26 -10.04 -32.04
CA SER A 28 13.38 -11.02 -31.99
C SER A 28 14.65 -10.62 -32.78
N ASN A 29 14.58 -9.59 -33.63
CA ASN A 29 15.71 -9.01 -34.36
C ASN A 29 16.28 -7.70 -33.78
N PHE A 30 15.79 -7.20 -32.65
CA PHE A 30 16.31 -5.99 -32.00
C PHE A 30 17.59 -6.30 -31.23
N ARG A 31 18.74 -6.08 -31.89
CA ARG A 31 20.02 -6.00 -31.19
C ARG A 31 20.05 -4.73 -30.33
N PRO A 32 20.69 -4.74 -29.14
CA PRO A 32 20.93 -3.55 -28.35
C PRO A 32 21.94 -2.68 -29.11
N VAL A 33 21.45 -1.89 -30.06
CA VAL A 33 22.22 -0.94 -30.85
C VAL A 33 21.39 0.32 -30.96
N ASN A 34 21.89 1.37 -30.32
CA ASN A 34 21.47 2.76 -30.48
C ASN A 34 19.98 3.06 -30.27
N LYS A 35 19.68 3.65 -29.10
CA LYS A 35 18.73 4.76 -28.88
C LYS A 35 17.79 5.06 -30.07
N LYS A 36 16.82 4.20 -30.33
CA LYS A 36 15.73 4.50 -31.27
C LYS A 36 14.54 5.07 -30.49
N PRO A 37 13.96 6.21 -30.90
CA PRO A 37 12.63 6.58 -30.45
C PRO A 37 11.65 5.43 -30.70
N ILE A 38 10.60 5.32 -29.88
CA ILE A 38 9.42 4.55 -30.29
C ILE A 38 8.98 5.16 -31.62
N GLY A 39 9.07 4.39 -32.71
CA GLY A 39 8.64 4.88 -34.00
C GLY A 39 7.12 5.00 -34.04
N ASN A 40 6.59 5.83 -34.94
CA ASN A 40 5.14 5.99 -35.13
C ASN A 40 4.44 4.68 -35.55
N ASP A 41 5.21 3.63 -35.87
CA ASP A 41 4.78 2.28 -36.23
C ASP A 41 4.41 1.41 -35.02
N TRP A 42 4.86 1.78 -33.82
CA TRP A 42 4.47 1.13 -32.57
C TRP A 42 3.22 1.87 -32.09
N ASP A 43 2.05 1.36 -32.42
CA ASP A 43 0.74 1.89 -32.03
C ASP A 43 0.53 1.79 -30.51
N VAL A 44 1.33 2.53 -29.74
CA VAL A 44 1.38 2.51 -28.27
C VAL A 44 0.88 3.83 -27.70
N LYS A 45 0.09 3.73 -26.65
CA LYS A 45 -0.58 4.83 -25.97
C LYS A 45 0.03 5.07 -24.59
N PRO A 46 -0.06 6.29 -24.04
CA PRO A 46 0.27 6.53 -22.65
C PRO A 46 -0.47 5.54 -21.74
N GLY A 47 0.24 4.92 -20.80
CA GLY A 47 -0.28 3.86 -19.94
C GLY A 47 0.13 2.45 -20.34
N ASP A 48 0.43 2.24 -21.62
CA ASP A 48 0.80 0.93 -22.12
C ASP A 48 2.07 0.43 -21.43
N ILE A 49 2.08 -0.88 -21.19
CA ILE A 49 3.17 -1.58 -20.54
C ILE A 49 3.90 -2.41 -21.59
N LEU A 50 5.20 -2.14 -21.72
CA LEU A 50 6.10 -2.88 -22.58
C LEU A 50 6.98 -3.78 -21.71
N SER A 51 6.89 -5.08 -21.95
CA SER A 51 7.72 -6.10 -21.31
C SER A 51 8.49 -6.89 -22.36
N TRP A 52 9.71 -7.25 -22.02
CA TRP A 52 10.65 -7.94 -22.91
C TRP A 52 10.88 -9.42 -22.56
N SER A 53 10.23 -9.91 -21.49
CA SER A 53 10.26 -11.32 -21.06
C SER A 53 9.08 -11.64 -20.15
N ASP A 54 8.94 -10.84 -19.09
CA ASP A 54 8.00 -10.95 -17.98
C ASP A 54 7.67 -9.56 -17.41
N TYR A 55 6.59 -9.42 -16.63
CA TYR A 55 6.19 -8.14 -16.03
C TYR A 55 7.05 -7.72 -14.83
N ARG A 56 8.25 -8.30 -14.72
CA ARG A 56 9.18 -7.99 -13.63
C ARG A 56 9.84 -6.63 -13.81
N SER A 57 10.25 -6.03 -12.70
CA SER A 57 10.75 -4.66 -12.67
C SER A 57 11.99 -4.43 -13.52
N SER A 58 12.85 -5.43 -13.62
CA SER A 58 14.08 -5.36 -14.40
C SER A 58 13.83 -5.21 -15.90
N ASN A 59 12.69 -5.71 -16.40
CA ASN A 59 12.38 -5.87 -17.83
C ASN A 59 11.13 -5.12 -18.31
N THR A 60 10.54 -4.27 -17.47
CA THR A 60 9.25 -3.61 -17.77
C THR A 60 9.36 -2.08 -17.84
N TYR A 61 8.68 -1.50 -18.82
CA TYR A 61 8.63 -0.06 -19.06
C TYR A 61 7.19 0.42 -19.31
N PHE A 62 6.88 1.62 -18.83
CA PHE A 62 5.62 2.30 -19.06
C PHE A 62 5.76 3.38 -20.14
N VAL A 63 4.79 3.43 -21.05
CA VAL A 63 4.66 4.53 -22.03
C VAL A 63 4.04 5.75 -21.35
N THR A 64 4.69 6.90 -21.46
CA THR A 64 4.22 8.17 -20.86
C THR A 64 3.48 9.03 -21.88
N GLY A 65 2.82 10.10 -21.43
CA GLY A 65 2.11 11.11 -22.25
C GLY A 65 2.94 11.83 -23.33
N GLN A 66 4.25 11.57 -23.41
CA GLN A 66 5.17 12.14 -24.40
C GLN A 66 5.84 11.08 -25.28
N HIS A 67 5.26 9.87 -25.37
CA HIS A 67 5.88 8.70 -26.02
C HIS A 67 7.29 8.39 -25.50
N ARG A 68 7.57 8.72 -24.23
CA ARG A 68 8.79 8.32 -23.53
C ARG A 68 8.52 7.09 -22.71
N LEU A 69 9.54 6.27 -22.53
CA LEU A 69 9.47 5.13 -21.62
C LEU A 69 9.97 5.51 -20.23
N ARG A 70 9.26 5.05 -19.22
CA ARG A 70 9.69 5.07 -17.83
C ARG A 70 9.91 3.64 -17.37
N LYS A 71 11.12 3.29 -16.98
CA LYS A 71 11.41 1.96 -16.41
C LYS A 71 10.56 1.75 -15.15
N ASN A 72 10.01 0.55 -14.99
CA ASN A 72 9.40 0.14 -13.73
C ASN A 72 10.46 0.20 -12.64
N ARG A 73 10.20 0.97 -11.58
CA ARG A 73 11.03 0.93 -10.38
C ARG A 73 10.32 -0.01 -9.42
N ASP A 74 10.96 -1.13 -9.10
CA ASP A 74 10.46 -1.99 -8.05
C ASP A 74 10.44 -1.24 -6.72
N THR A 75 9.24 -0.94 -6.24
CA THR A 75 9.06 -0.36 -4.90
C THR A 75 8.84 -1.42 -3.83
N SER A 76 8.61 -2.68 -4.23
CA SER A 76 8.33 -3.81 -3.34
C SER A 76 9.59 -4.58 -2.91
N GLY A 77 10.69 -4.43 -3.66
CA GLY A 77 11.92 -5.22 -3.45
C GLY A 77 11.80 -6.69 -3.86
N SER A 78 10.70 -7.10 -4.51
CA SER A 78 10.38 -8.48 -4.90
C SER A 78 10.28 -8.67 -6.43
N ASP A 79 10.78 -7.71 -7.21
CA ASP A 79 10.79 -7.66 -8.68
C ASP A 79 9.38 -7.65 -9.32
N TYR A 80 8.34 -7.25 -8.58
CA TYR A 80 6.97 -7.13 -9.08
C TYR A 80 6.75 -5.90 -9.99
N LEU A 81 5.62 -5.90 -10.70
CA LEU A 81 5.13 -4.72 -11.39
C LEU A 81 4.60 -3.69 -10.36
N THR A 82 5.22 -2.52 -10.31
CA THR A 82 4.68 -1.34 -9.61
C THR A 82 4.24 -0.33 -10.65
N ILE A 83 2.96 0.10 -10.63
CA ILE A 83 2.50 1.15 -11.54
C ILE A 83 2.65 2.51 -10.83
N PRO A 84 3.59 3.38 -11.28
CA PRO A 84 3.94 4.59 -10.54
C PRO A 84 2.94 5.72 -10.77
N LEU A 85 2.86 6.65 -9.82
CA LEU A 85 1.90 7.77 -9.81
C LEU A 85 1.94 8.60 -11.09
N SER A 86 3.15 8.77 -11.65
CA SER A 86 3.32 9.54 -12.89
C SER A 86 2.57 8.98 -14.09
N ILE A 87 2.24 7.69 -14.04
CA ILE A 87 1.50 6.95 -15.05
C ILE A 87 0.02 6.92 -14.67
N THR A 88 -0.30 6.54 -13.44
CA THR A 88 -1.69 6.40 -12.99
C THR A 88 -2.48 7.70 -13.06
N ARG A 89 -1.86 8.85 -12.75
CA ARG A 89 -2.46 10.18 -12.87
C ARG A 89 -2.92 10.56 -14.29
N LEU A 90 -2.54 9.78 -15.31
CA LEU A 90 -3.00 9.98 -16.68
C LEU A 90 -4.42 9.41 -16.91
N PHE A 91 -4.92 8.61 -15.96
CA PHE A 91 -6.21 7.93 -16.05
C PHE A 91 -7.17 8.47 -15.00
N PRO A 92 -8.43 8.73 -15.37
CA PRO A 92 -9.47 9.08 -14.41
C PRO A 92 -9.88 7.93 -13.49
N SER A 93 -9.75 6.66 -13.87
CA SER A 93 -9.96 5.50 -13.00
C SER A 93 -8.92 4.43 -13.34
N VAL A 94 -7.89 4.32 -12.50
CA VAL A 94 -6.73 3.48 -12.84
C VAL A 94 -7.01 1.99 -12.74
N LEU A 95 -7.85 1.56 -11.81
CA LEU A 95 -8.27 0.16 -11.72
C LEU A 95 -9.10 -0.26 -12.92
N THR A 96 -9.97 0.62 -13.43
CA THR A 96 -10.70 0.34 -14.68
C THR A 96 -9.73 0.20 -15.84
N HIS A 97 -8.71 1.06 -15.92
CA HIS A 97 -7.72 1.01 -16.99
C HIS A 97 -6.85 -0.25 -16.97
N TYR A 98 -6.38 -0.68 -15.78
CA TYR A 98 -5.49 -1.83 -15.62
C TYR A 98 -6.22 -3.13 -15.25
N GLY A 99 -7.55 -3.12 -15.11
CA GLY A 99 -8.36 -4.29 -14.78
C GLY A 99 -8.06 -5.52 -15.65
N PRO A 100 -8.04 -5.40 -16.99
CA PRO A 100 -7.69 -6.53 -17.86
C PRO A 100 -6.28 -7.10 -17.65
N LEU A 101 -5.33 -6.31 -17.14
CA LEU A 101 -4.00 -6.79 -16.76
C LEU A 101 -4.07 -7.57 -15.44
N LEU A 102 -4.73 -6.99 -14.43
CA LEU A 102 -4.92 -7.62 -13.12
C LEU A 102 -5.65 -8.96 -13.23
N GLU A 103 -6.64 -9.09 -14.11
CA GLU A 103 -7.36 -10.35 -14.34
C GLU A 103 -6.48 -11.44 -14.95
N ALA A 104 -5.51 -11.08 -15.79
CA ALA A 104 -4.67 -12.06 -16.48
C ALA A 104 -3.40 -12.43 -15.72
N GLU A 105 -2.88 -11.50 -14.92
CA GLU A 105 -1.61 -11.64 -14.19
C GLU A 105 -1.77 -11.10 -12.75
N PRO A 106 -2.72 -11.64 -11.96
CA PRO A 106 -3.07 -11.09 -10.64
C PRO A 106 -1.89 -11.08 -9.67
N ASP A 107 -1.00 -12.07 -9.78
CA ASP A 107 0.15 -12.23 -8.89
C ASP A 107 1.38 -11.41 -9.28
N LEU A 108 1.34 -10.70 -10.42
CA LEU A 108 2.49 -9.93 -10.90
C LEU A 108 2.43 -8.45 -10.54
N VAL A 109 1.26 -7.93 -10.15
CA VAL A 109 1.08 -6.53 -9.77
C VAL A 109 1.02 -6.41 -8.25
N ALA A 110 2.10 -5.92 -7.65
CA ALA A 110 2.14 -5.75 -6.21
C ALA A 110 1.45 -4.45 -5.77
N ILE A 111 1.71 -3.34 -6.47
CA ILE A 111 1.30 -2.01 -6.01
C ILE A 111 0.95 -1.10 -7.19
N ILE A 112 -0.15 -0.36 -7.06
CA ILE A 112 -0.53 0.74 -7.94
C ILE A 112 -0.56 2.02 -7.10
N GLU A 113 0.29 2.99 -7.44
CA GLU A 113 0.27 4.31 -6.79
C GLU A 113 -0.87 5.16 -7.36
N LEU A 114 -1.71 5.76 -6.52
CA LEU A 114 -2.93 6.46 -6.93
C LEU A 114 -2.77 7.99 -6.88
N SER A 115 -3.36 8.67 -7.86
CA SER A 115 -3.54 10.13 -7.77
C SER A 115 -4.65 10.43 -6.77
N PRO A 116 -4.55 11.47 -5.92
CA PRO A 116 -5.65 11.84 -5.02
C PRO A 116 -6.96 12.16 -5.75
N THR A 117 -6.89 12.51 -7.03
CA THR A 117 -8.03 12.79 -7.90
C THR A 117 -8.53 11.59 -8.68
N ASP A 118 -8.00 10.39 -8.41
CA ASP A 118 -8.41 9.16 -9.09
C ASP A 118 -9.87 8.81 -8.76
N GLY A 119 -10.63 8.41 -9.77
CA GLY A 119 -12.04 8.04 -9.68
C GLY A 119 -12.28 6.82 -8.81
N ILE A 120 -11.24 5.98 -8.57
CA ILE A 120 -11.31 4.87 -7.62
C ILE A 120 -11.83 5.32 -6.25
N PHE A 121 -11.50 6.53 -5.80
CA PHE A 121 -11.95 7.04 -4.51
C PHE A 121 -13.47 7.14 -4.44
N ALA A 122 -14.10 7.69 -5.47
CA ALA A 122 -15.55 7.76 -5.55
C ALA A 122 -16.18 6.39 -5.84
N GLU A 123 -15.56 5.60 -6.71
CA GLU A 123 -16.08 4.28 -7.13
C GLU A 123 -16.10 3.26 -5.99
N ARG A 124 -15.07 3.24 -5.14
CA ARG A 124 -14.91 2.24 -4.07
C ARG A 124 -15.28 2.75 -2.68
N PHE A 125 -14.99 4.02 -2.39
CA PHE A 125 -15.19 4.57 -1.04
C PHE A 125 -16.42 5.51 -0.94
N GLY A 126 -17.22 5.60 -2.00
CA GLY A 126 -18.53 6.26 -2.02
C GLY A 126 -18.50 7.78 -2.25
N SER A 127 -17.33 8.42 -2.17
CA SER A 127 -17.15 9.84 -2.48
C SER A 127 -15.71 10.16 -2.86
N PRO A 128 -15.46 11.18 -3.71
CA PRO A 128 -14.10 11.63 -3.99
C PRO A 128 -13.43 12.20 -2.72
N LEU A 129 -12.10 12.22 -2.70
CA LEU A 129 -11.36 12.90 -1.65
C LEU A 129 -11.63 14.42 -1.68
N PRO A 130 -11.69 15.09 -0.51
CA PRO A 130 -11.81 16.54 -0.42
C PRO A 130 -10.63 17.26 -1.07
N GLU A 131 -10.87 18.42 -1.67
CA GLU A 131 -9.84 19.25 -2.31
C GLU A 131 -8.67 19.58 -1.37
N THR A 132 -8.94 19.75 -0.07
CA THR A 132 -7.93 19.99 0.96
C THR A 132 -6.92 18.84 1.10
N ILE A 133 -7.35 17.61 0.84
CA ILE A 133 -6.48 16.42 0.80
C ILE A 133 -5.84 16.29 -0.57
N CYS A 134 -6.56 16.56 -1.66
CA CYS A 134 -6.01 16.44 -3.01
C CYS A 134 -4.83 17.37 -3.28
N ASN A 135 -4.78 18.51 -2.60
CA ASN A 135 -3.70 19.49 -2.73
C ASN A 135 -2.48 19.19 -1.83
N ARG A 136 -2.53 18.14 -1.02
CA ARG A 136 -1.41 17.69 -0.18
C ARG A 136 -0.42 16.86 -0.99
N ASN A 137 0.86 17.19 -0.87
CA ASN A 137 1.96 16.49 -1.53
C ASN A 137 2.72 15.55 -0.59
N ASP A 138 2.35 15.53 0.68
CA ASP A 138 2.93 14.69 1.72
C ASP A 138 2.19 13.35 1.87
N ILE A 139 1.12 13.11 1.11
CA ILE A 139 0.34 11.88 1.18
C ILE A 139 0.62 11.01 -0.04
N GLN A 140 0.93 9.75 0.20
CA GLN A 140 1.00 8.71 -0.82
C GLN A 140 -0.18 7.75 -0.66
N PHE A 141 -0.87 7.50 -1.77
CA PHE A 141 -1.99 6.57 -1.85
C PHE A 141 -1.57 5.37 -2.68
N LEU A 142 -1.74 4.16 -2.14
CA LEU A 142 -1.37 2.91 -2.78
C LEU A 142 -2.57 1.97 -2.77
N VAL A 143 -2.70 1.15 -3.80
CA VAL A 143 -3.59 0.00 -3.76
C VAL A 143 -2.80 -1.27 -4.08
N ASN A 144 -2.97 -2.28 -3.25
CA ASN A 144 -2.46 -3.62 -3.46
C ASN A 144 -3.64 -4.51 -3.88
N PRO A 145 -3.74 -4.85 -5.18
CA PRO A 145 -4.83 -5.66 -5.70
C PRO A 145 -4.76 -7.13 -5.28
N MET A 146 -3.62 -7.61 -4.75
CA MET A 146 -3.49 -8.99 -4.25
C MET A 146 -4.06 -9.14 -2.84
N GLU A 147 -3.95 -8.10 -2.02
CA GLU A 147 -4.44 -8.10 -0.64
C GLU A 147 -5.84 -7.48 -0.51
N ASP A 148 -6.39 -6.93 -1.59
CA ASP A 148 -7.59 -6.07 -1.58
C ASP A 148 -7.48 -4.95 -0.53
N MET A 149 -6.28 -4.35 -0.44
CA MET A 149 -5.93 -3.32 0.53
C MET A 149 -5.57 -2.00 -0.16
N PHE A 150 -6.07 -0.91 0.41
CA PHE A 150 -5.70 0.46 0.11
C PHE A 150 -4.82 1.00 1.23
N TYR A 151 -3.66 1.57 0.91
CA TYR A 151 -2.75 2.12 1.90
C TYR A 151 -2.63 3.63 1.77
N VAL A 152 -2.52 4.27 2.92
CA VAL A 152 -2.22 5.69 3.05
C VAL A 152 -0.94 5.84 3.83
N SER A 153 0.08 6.45 3.22
CA SER A 153 1.31 6.88 3.90
C SER A 153 1.36 8.41 3.92
N ILE A 154 1.82 8.97 5.03
CA ILE A 154 1.94 10.42 5.23
C ILE A 154 3.39 10.70 5.58
N ASN A 155 3.99 11.69 4.90
CA ASN A 155 5.42 12.03 4.98
C ASN A 155 6.39 10.87 4.63
N GLY A 156 5.92 9.83 3.92
CA GLY A 156 6.72 8.64 3.61
C GLY A 156 7.02 7.78 4.84
N GLU A 157 6.28 7.96 5.93
CA GLU A 157 6.34 7.13 7.14
C GLU A 157 5.42 5.89 7.03
N ASP A 158 5.31 5.14 8.13
CA ASP A 158 4.41 3.99 8.31
C ASP A 158 3.07 4.19 7.56
N SER A 159 2.74 3.22 6.70
CA SER A 159 1.46 3.22 5.99
C SER A 159 0.40 2.54 6.85
N ASP A 160 -0.81 3.09 6.83
CA ASP A 160 -1.98 2.41 7.36
C ASP A 160 -2.78 1.77 6.23
N GLY A 161 -3.29 0.58 6.49
CA GLY A 161 -3.97 -0.27 5.51
C GLY A 161 -5.47 -0.33 5.75
N PHE A 162 -6.23 -0.10 4.70
CA PHE A 162 -7.69 -0.08 4.68
C PHE A 162 -8.19 -1.15 3.70
N PRO A 163 -9.00 -2.12 4.13
CA PRO A 163 -9.66 -3.04 3.19
C PRO A 163 -10.46 -2.26 2.17
N ILE A 164 -10.30 -2.55 0.88
CA ILE A 164 -11.03 -1.88 -0.20
C ILE A 164 -12.54 -2.08 0.00
N ASP A 165 -12.93 -3.30 0.38
CA ASP A 165 -14.30 -3.63 0.69
C ASP A 165 -14.63 -3.29 2.15
N GLY A 166 -15.54 -2.32 2.33
CA GLY A 166 -16.10 -1.96 3.63
C GLY A 166 -15.53 -0.68 4.24
N THR A 167 -14.40 -0.17 3.75
CA THR A 167 -13.89 1.16 4.13
C THR A 167 -14.70 2.24 3.43
N LYS A 168 -15.03 3.32 4.14
CA LYS A 168 -15.62 4.53 3.56
C LYS A 168 -14.61 5.67 3.44
N ALA A 169 -14.84 6.60 2.52
CA ALA A 169 -13.94 7.73 2.30
C ALA A 169 -13.77 8.57 3.57
N GLU A 170 -14.80 8.71 4.39
CA GLU A 170 -14.74 9.45 5.66
C GLU A 170 -13.73 8.86 6.64
N GLU A 171 -13.50 7.55 6.61
CA GLU A 171 -12.51 6.89 7.48
C GLU A 171 -11.09 7.24 7.05
N ILE A 172 -10.82 7.24 5.74
CA ILE A 172 -9.55 7.68 5.15
C ILE A 172 -9.31 9.17 5.46
N ILE A 173 -10.33 10.01 5.29
CA ILE A 173 -10.27 11.44 5.59
C ILE A 173 -9.99 11.68 7.07
N ALA A 174 -10.67 10.94 7.96
CA ALA A 174 -10.45 11.02 9.39
C ALA A 174 -9.01 10.64 9.76
N TYR A 175 -8.49 9.53 9.21
CA TYR A 175 -7.10 9.10 9.38
C TYR A 175 -6.10 10.19 8.96
N ILE A 176 -6.30 10.77 7.78
CA ILE A 176 -5.43 11.85 7.26
C ILE A 176 -5.48 13.10 8.14
N GLY A 177 -6.65 13.38 8.73
CA GLY A 177 -6.86 14.52 9.63
C GLY A 177 -6.11 14.37 10.96
N ILE A 178 -6.07 13.16 11.52
CA ILE A 178 -5.45 12.87 12.81
C ILE A 178 -3.94 12.58 12.71
N ALA A 179 -3.41 12.32 11.51
CA ALA A 179 -2.02 11.94 11.33
C ALA A 179 -0.99 12.98 11.81
N ASN A 180 -1.38 14.26 11.82
CA ASN A 180 -0.55 15.36 12.33
C ASN A 180 -0.84 15.68 13.81
N GLU A 181 -1.75 14.97 14.47
CA GLU A 181 -1.99 15.16 15.89
C GLU A 181 -0.81 14.64 16.72
N LYS A 182 -0.61 15.27 17.88
CA LYS A 182 0.31 14.73 18.87
C LYS A 182 -0.13 13.31 19.21
N LYS A 183 0.80 12.36 19.13
CA LYS A 183 0.53 10.96 19.46
C LYS A 183 0.66 10.74 20.97
N ALA A 184 -0.18 9.87 21.49
CA ALA A 184 -0.02 9.27 22.80
C ALA A 184 0.22 7.77 22.64
N ALA A 185 1.02 7.20 23.52
CA ALA A 185 1.28 5.78 23.54
C ALA A 185 1.24 5.22 24.97
N PHE A 186 0.82 3.97 25.10
CA PHE A 186 0.91 3.22 26.33
C PHE A 186 1.20 1.75 26.07
N LEU A 187 1.82 1.12 27.07
CA LEU A 187 2.21 -0.28 27.04
C LEU A 187 1.30 -1.09 27.95
N VAL A 188 0.75 -2.17 27.41
CA VAL A 188 0.05 -3.22 28.16
C VAL A 188 1.00 -4.40 28.32
N LYS A 189 1.57 -4.55 29.51
CA LYS A 189 2.41 -5.69 29.88
C LYS A 189 1.53 -6.76 30.49
N TYR A 190 1.72 -8.01 30.11
CA TYR A 190 0.96 -9.14 30.63
C TYR A 190 1.89 -10.29 31.01
N GLU A 191 1.55 -10.97 32.09
CA GLU A 191 2.21 -12.18 32.55
C GLU A 191 1.15 -13.13 33.13
N ILE A 192 0.81 -14.19 32.41
CA ILE A 192 -0.27 -15.11 32.78
C ILE A 192 0.31 -16.50 32.98
N LYS A 193 0.08 -17.04 34.18
CA LYS A 193 0.56 -18.36 34.63
C LYS A 193 -0.56 -19.38 34.85
N GLU A 194 -1.81 -18.96 34.73
CA GLU A 194 -3.00 -19.78 34.94
C GLU A 194 -3.44 -20.39 33.60
N PRO A 195 -3.35 -21.72 33.39
CA PRO A 195 -3.68 -22.37 32.12
C PRO A 195 -5.09 -22.05 31.60
N GLU A 196 -6.07 -21.93 32.50
CA GLU A 196 -7.44 -21.54 32.17
C GLU A 196 -7.55 -20.13 31.59
N LYS A 197 -6.74 -19.18 32.06
CA LYS A 197 -6.68 -17.82 31.51
C LYS A 197 -5.92 -17.78 30.19
N ILE A 198 -4.86 -18.58 30.06
CA ILE A 198 -4.09 -18.71 28.81
C ILE A 198 -5.00 -19.16 27.66
N SER A 199 -5.85 -20.16 27.91
CA SER A 199 -6.80 -20.67 26.91
C SER A 199 -7.82 -19.63 26.42
N ARG A 200 -8.04 -18.55 27.21
CA ARG A 200 -8.99 -17.47 26.94
C ARG A 200 -8.31 -16.15 26.58
N TRP A 201 -6.97 -16.14 26.49
CA TRP A 201 -6.22 -14.92 26.26
C TRP A 201 -6.61 -14.29 24.91
N PRO A 202 -7.07 -13.02 24.90
CA PRO A 202 -7.45 -12.37 23.66
C PRO A 202 -6.22 -12.05 22.79
N GLN A 203 -6.08 -12.77 21.68
CA GLN A 203 -5.02 -12.51 20.70
C GLN A 203 -5.36 -11.41 19.71
N ALA A 204 -6.65 -11.17 19.44
CA ALA A 204 -7.09 -10.09 18.55
C ALA A 204 -6.96 -8.71 19.22
N ALA A 205 -6.94 -7.64 18.42
CA ALA A 205 -7.02 -6.28 18.94
C ALA A 205 -8.42 -6.01 19.52
N PRO A 206 -8.56 -5.13 20.54
CA PRO A 206 -9.87 -4.71 21.03
C PRO A 206 -10.72 -4.15 19.89
N SER A 207 -11.98 -4.55 19.82
CA SER A 207 -12.92 -3.92 18.90
C SER A 207 -13.29 -2.52 19.36
N GLY A 208 -13.56 -1.62 18.41
CA GLY A 208 -14.00 -0.26 18.72
C GLY A 208 -12.89 0.72 19.07
N LEU A 209 -11.62 0.39 18.82
CA LEU A 209 -10.56 1.41 18.87
C LEU A 209 -10.89 2.55 17.90
N PRO A 210 -10.80 3.82 18.34
CA PRO A 210 -10.95 4.97 17.45
C PRO A 210 -9.93 4.93 16.30
N ILE A 211 -10.31 5.54 15.17
CA ILE A 211 -9.45 5.65 13.99
C ILE A 211 -8.05 6.19 14.39
N GLY A 212 -7.01 5.59 13.80
CA GLY A 212 -5.60 5.91 14.03
C GLY A 212 -4.98 5.36 15.31
N TRP A 213 -5.75 4.66 16.15
CA TRP A 213 -5.17 3.85 17.23
C TRP A 213 -4.82 2.46 16.73
N THR A 214 -3.55 2.11 16.86
CA THR A 214 -3.04 0.79 16.47
C THR A 214 -2.55 0.02 17.68
N ARG A 215 -2.55 -1.31 17.58
CA ARG A 215 -1.92 -2.22 18.54
C ARG A 215 -0.82 -3.01 17.86
N LYS A 216 0.41 -2.85 18.33
CA LYS A 216 1.59 -3.56 17.80
C LYS A 216 2.26 -4.36 18.91
N SER A 217 2.85 -5.51 18.56
CA SER A 217 3.69 -6.26 19.51
C SER A 217 4.93 -5.42 19.83
N TYR A 218 5.30 -5.35 21.10
CA TYR A 218 6.45 -4.56 21.55
C TYR A 218 7.38 -5.43 22.38
N GLY A 219 8.65 -5.53 21.97
CA GLY A 219 9.63 -6.39 22.62
C GLY A 219 9.37 -7.89 22.40
N PHE A 220 9.77 -8.70 23.38
CA PHE A 220 9.70 -10.17 23.29
C PHE A 220 8.35 -10.70 23.78
N THR A 221 7.80 -11.68 23.07
CA THR A 221 6.62 -12.44 23.50
C THR A 221 7.05 -13.88 23.79
N VAL A 222 6.69 -14.39 24.97
CA VAL A 222 6.89 -15.78 25.37
C VAL A 222 5.53 -16.45 25.42
N GLY A 223 5.41 -17.64 24.83
CA GLY A 223 4.17 -18.41 24.90
C GLY A 223 4.41 -19.92 25.02
N GLY A 224 3.67 -20.54 25.94
CA GLY A 224 3.62 -21.97 26.19
C GLY A 224 2.29 -22.36 26.86
N ALA A 225 2.07 -23.66 27.07
CA ALA A 225 0.81 -24.17 27.61
C ALA A 225 0.48 -23.62 29.02
N ASP A 226 1.52 -23.36 29.82
CA ASP A 226 1.38 -22.97 31.23
C ASP A 226 1.84 -21.53 31.49
N TYR A 227 2.30 -20.82 30.45
CA TYR A 227 2.81 -19.45 30.60
C TYR A 227 2.71 -18.64 29.31
N ILE A 228 2.18 -17.42 29.41
CA ILE A 228 2.33 -16.42 28.35
C ILE A 228 2.74 -15.08 28.95
N SER A 229 3.66 -14.38 28.28
CA SER A 229 4.01 -13.01 28.62
C SER A 229 4.42 -12.20 27.41
N GLY A 230 4.25 -10.89 27.50
CA GLY A 230 4.62 -9.99 26.43
C GLY A 230 4.20 -8.57 26.73
N THR A 231 4.37 -7.71 25.73
CA THR A 231 3.93 -6.32 25.80
C THR A 231 3.23 -5.94 24.50
N TRP A 232 2.04 -5.36 24.62
CA TRP A 232 1.38 -4.67 23.53
C TRP A 232 1.65 -3.17 23.64
N LYS A 233 2.07 -2.54 22.56
CA LYS A 233 2.09 -1.08 22.45
C LYS A 233 0.81 -0.62 21.74
N PHE A 234 0.09 0.28 22.39
CA PHE A 234 -1.01 1.03 21.79
C PHE A 234 -0.53 2.44 21.51
N GLU A 235 -0.72 2.91 20.29
CA GLU A 235 -0.30 4.25 19.86
C GLU A 235 -1.36 4.85 18.94
N GLY A 236 -1.66 6.13 19.12
CA GLY A 236 -2.60 6.87 18.29
C GLY A 236 -2.74 8.33 18.74
N PRO A 237 -3.77 9.06 18.26
CA PRO A 237 -3.96 10.46 18.61
C PRO A 237 -4.20 10.71 20.10
N GLU A 238 -3.49 11.69 20.66
CA GLU A 238 -3.58 12.07 22.08
C GLU A 238 -4.99 12.51 22.48
N THR A 239 -5.74 13.12 21.56
CA THR A 239 -7.12 13.58 21.77
C THR A 239 -8.08 12.46 22.19
N LYS A 240 -7.73 11.20 21.87
CA LYS A 240 -8.55 10.01 22.14
C LYS A 240 -7.96 9.07 23.19
N LYS A 241 -6.85 9.45 23.84
CA LYS A 241 -6.09 8.57 24.72
C LYS A 241 -6.89 7.99 25.90
N ASP A 242 -7.74 8.80 26.53
CA ASP A 242 -8.55 8.36 27.68
C ASP A 242 -9.69 7.41 27.27
N GLU A 243 -10.24 7.60 26.07
CA GLU A 243 -11.27 6.73 25.48
C GLU A 243 -10.66 5.36 25.21
N VAL A 244 -9.49 5.33 24.56
CA VAL A 244 -8.78 4.09 24.24
C VAL A 244 -8.32 3.37 25.49
N TYR A 245 -7.81 4.09 26.48
CA TYR A 245 -7.40 3.49 27.76
C TYR A 245 -8.56 2.70 28.39
N LYS A 246 -9.76 3.28 28.44
CA LYS A 246 -10.96 2.60 28.97
C LYS A 246 -11.38 1.38 28.15
N ILE A 247 -11.28 1.46 26.82
CA ILE A 247 -11.58 0.32 25.94
C ILE A 247 -10.62 -0.83 26.24
N VAL A 248 -9.31 -0.53 26.34
CA VAL A 248 -8.27 -1.53 26.58
C VAL A 248 -8.34 -2.10 27.99
N GLU A 249 -8.58 -1.26 29.00
CA GLU A 249 -8.81 -1.68 30.39
C GLU A 249 -9.97 -2.67 30.47
N LYS A 250 -11.11 -2.35 29.85
CA LYS A 250 -12.26 -3.25 29.78
C LYS A 250 -11.98 -4.54 28.99
N TYR A 251 -11.21 -4.45 27.91
CA TYR A 251 -10.88 -5.61 27.07
C TYR A 251 -10.05 -6.66 27.80
N TYR A 252 -9.15 -6.22 28.68
CA TYR A 252 -8.31 -7.09 29.49
C TYR A 252 -8.84 -7.31 30.92
N ASP A 253 -10.11 -6.96 31.19
CA ASP A 253 -10.73 -7.21 32.48
C ASP A 253 -10.71 -8.73 32.81
N GLY A 254 -10.31 -9.05 34.05
CA GLY A 254 -10.09 -10.43 34.50
C GLY A 254 -8.71 -11.03 34.20
N PHE A 255 -7.81 -10.28 33.55
CA PHE A 255 -6.40 -10.67 33.35
C PHE A 255 -5.46 -9.82 34.22
N ASP A 256 -4.31 -10.40 34.59
CA ASP A 256 -3.25 -9.67 35.29
C ASP A 256 -2.40 -8.91 34.27
N VAL A 257 -2.78 -7.64 34.03
CA VAL A 257 -2.11 -6.74 33.08
C VAL A 257 -1.69 -5.44 33.76
N GLN A 258 -0.54 -4.90 33.35
CA GLN A 258 -0.06 -3.58 33.75
C GLN A 258 -0.13 -2.63 32.56
N ILE A 259 -0.92 -1.57 32.69
CA ILE A 259 -1.08 -0.54 31.65
C ILE A 259 -0.33 0.71 32.06
N ASN A 260 0.75 1.04 31.35
CA ASN A 260 1.62 2.18 31.66
C ASN A 260 1.73 3.12 30.46
N TRP A 261 1.47 4.42 30.67
CA TRP A 261 1.74 5.44 29.66
C TRP A 261 3.23 5.52 29.34
N GLU A 262 3.57 5.64 28.05
CA GLU A 262 4.90 6.09 27.67
C GLU A 262 4.98 7.58 28.02
N THR A 263 5.82 7.92 29.00
CA THR A 263 6.21 9.31 29.20
C THR A 263 7.12 9.68 28.04
N ASP A 264 6.79 10.74 27.31
CA ASP A 264 7.64 11.33 26.26
C ASP A 264 9.10 11.36 26.78
N SER A 265 9.92 10.43 26.30
CA SER A 265 11.37 10.51 26.45
C SER A 265 11.83 11.59 25.50
N SER A 266 11.74 12.83 25.99
CA SER A 266 12.25 14.06 25.39
C SER A 266 13.68 13.94 24.90
#